data_AF-A0A6V8JWG9-F1
#
_entry.id   AF-A0A6V8JWG9-F1
#
_cell.length_a   1.000
_cell.length_b   1.000
_cell.length_c   1.000
_cell.angle_alpha   90.00
_cell.angle_beta   90.00
_cell.angle_gamma   90.00
#
_symmetry.space_group_name_H-M   'P 1'
#
loop_
_entity.id
_entity.type
_entity.pdbx_description
1 polymer ?
#
loop_
_entity_poly.entity_id
_entity_poly.type
_entity_poly.pdbx_seq_one_letter_code
_entity_poly.pdbx_strand_id
1 'polypeptide(L)'
;MARYAQSERRLLADLLLAVGPDAPTLCQGWTTRDLAAHLVMRERRPDAAAGILLGPLRGHSERVREALAARSYPELVGMVRAAPWWSPVSNPLADAAANTLEFFIHHEDVRRGQPGWRPRELPREQQEALWRRARGTARLALRRVRAAVRIQAPGYGRRRPAAAATRYGWWGRRASWRSS
;
A
#
# COMPACT_ATOMS: atom_id res chain seq x y z
N MET A 1 17.64 -12.71 1.16
CA MET A 1 16.20 -12.38 1.19
C MET A 1 15.78 -11.88 -0.19
N ALA A 2 14.69 -12.40 -0.77
CA ALA A 2 14.19 -11.96 -2.07
C ALA A 2 13.90 -10.44 -2.07
N ARG A 3 14.44 -9.70 -3.05
CA ARG A 3 14.27 -8.25 -3.18
C ARG A 3 12.97 -7.91 -3.90
N TYR A 4 11.83 -8.40 -3.41
CA TYR A 4 10.53 -8.24 -4.08
C TYR A 4 10.20 -6.78 -4.41
N ALA A 5 10.46 -5.84 -3.50
CA ALA A 5 10.27 -4.41 -3.76
C ALA A 5 11.07 -3.90 -4.97
N GLN A 6 12.31 -4.38 -5.17
CA GLN A 6 13.13 -3.98 -6.31
C GLN A 6 12.64 -4.61 -7.62
N SER A 7 12.15 -5.85 -7.56
CA SER A 7 11.51 -6.51 -8.70
C SER A 7 10.24 -5.76 -9.13
N GLU A 8 9.31 -5.54 -8.19
CA GLU A 8 8.06 -4.81 -8.45
C GLU A 8 8.31 -3.39 -8.93
N ARG A 9 9.32 -2.69 -8.40
CA ARG A 9 9.73 -1.36 -8.90
C ARG A 9 10.10 -1.38 -10.37
N ARG A 10 10.94 -2.34 -10.78
CA ARG A 10 11.39 -2.44 -12.19
C ARG A 10 10.21 -2.75 -13.11
N LEU A 11 9.39 -3.73 -12.73
CA LEU A 11 8.20 -4.10 -13.48
C LEU A 11 7.20 -2.94 -13.60
N LEU A 12 6.96 -2.20 -12.51
CA LEU A 12 6.12 -1.01 -12.53
C LEU A 12 6.71 0.06 -13.45
N ALA A 13 8.03 0.32 -13.39
CA ALA A 13 8.65 1.29 -14.27
C ALA A 13 8.57 0.88 -15.76
N ASP A 14 8.71 -0.42 -16.07
CA ASP A 14 8.50 -0.93 -17.43
C ASP A 14 7.05 -0.73 -17.88
N LEU A 15 6.08 -1.05 -17.02
CA LEU A 15 4.66 -0.89 -17.30
C LEU A 15 4.27 0.57 -17.50
N LEU A 16 4.76 1.49 -16.66
CA LEU A 16 4.51 2.92 -16.77
C LEU A 16 4.94 3.45 -18.14
N LEU A 17 6.11 3.04 -18.65
CA LEU A 17 6.55 3.40 -19.99
C LEU A 17 5.64 2.79 -21.06
N ALA A 18 5.22 1.54 -20.90
CA ALA A 18 4.41 0.83 -21.88
C ALA A 18 3.00 1.42 -22.04
N VAL A 19 2.36 1.86 -20.94
CA VAL A 19 0.98 2.40 -20.99
C VAL A 19 0.92 3.92 -21.23
N GLY A 20 2.03 4.63 -21.05
CA GLY A 20 2.10 6.08 -21.24
C GLY A 20 1.62 6.89 -20.02
N PRO A 21 1.75 8.24 -20.05
CA PRO A 21 1.55 9.13 -18.90
C PRO A 21 0.10 9.38 -18.49
N ASP A 22 -0.84 9.22 -19.42
CA ASP A 22 -2.25 9.59 -19.21
C ASP A 22 -3.13 8.37 -18.94
N ALA A 23 -2.53 7.18 -18.84
CA ALA A 23 -3.25 5.95 -18.59
C ALA A 23 -3.92 5.97 -17.19
N PRO A 24 -5.13 5.42 -17.06
CA PRO A 24 -5.85 5.41 -15.80
C PRO A 24 -5.20 4.45 -14.79
N THR A 25 -5.43 4.73 -13.51
CA THR A 25 -5.05 3.86 -12.39
C THR A 25 -6.26 3.60 -11.50
N LEU A 26 -6.15 2.66 -10.57
CA LEU A 26 -7.18 2.50 -9.53
C LEU A 26 -7.15 3.58 -8.44
N CYS A 27 -6.10 4.41 -8.41
CA CYS A 27 -6.08 5.61 -7.59
C CYS A 27 -7.01 6.64 -8.25
N GLN A 28 -8.22 6.79 -7.70
CA GLN A 28 -9.25 7.65 -8.31
C GLN A 28 -8.72 9.06 -8.58
N GLY A 29 -8.92 9.52 -9.82
CA GLY A 29 -8.46 10.83 -10.28
C GLY A 29 -6.96 10.91 -10.61
N TRP A 30 -6.21 9.81 -10.53
CA TRP A 30 -4.77 9.80 -10.85
C TRP A 30 -4.50 9.06 -12.16
N THR A 31 -3.73 9.73 -13.02
CA THR A 31 -3.05 9.12 -14.15
C THR A 31 -1.79 8.38 -13.69
N THR A 32 -1.17 7.62 -14.58
CA THR A 32 0.15 7.02 -14.36
C THR A 32 1.24 8.06 -14.10
N ARG A 33 1.14 9.26 -14.67
CA ARG A 33 2.01 10.41 -14.31
C ARG A 33 1.84 10.82 -12.86
N ASP A 34 0.60 10.96 -12.39
CA ASP A 34 0.32 11.32 -10.99
C ASP A 34 0.86 10.28 -10.02
N LEU A 35 0.66 8.99 -10.35
CA LEU A 35 1.17 7.87 -9.58
C LEU A 35 2.71 7.84 -9.55
N ALA A 36 3.36 8.05 -10.69
CA ALA A 36 4.81 8.13 -10.77
C ALA A 36 5.37 9.29 -9.93
N ALA A 37 4.72 10.46 -9.99
CA ALA A 37 5.08 11.61 -9.17
C ALA A 37 4.93 11.34 -7.67
N HIS A 38 3.86 10.66 -7.26
CA HIS A 38 3.65 10.23 -5.87
C HIS A 38 4.78 9.32 -5.38
N LEU A 39 5.16 8.31 -6.16
CA LEU A 39 6.25 7.39 -5.81
C LEU A 39 7.58 8.13 -5.65
N VAL A 40 7.89 9.04 -6.57
CA VAL A 40 9.12 9.85 -6.52
C VAL A 40 9.11 10.79 -5.31
N MET A 41 8.00 11.47 -5.04
CA MET A 41 7.84 12.33 -3.87
C MET A 41 8.08 11.56 -2.58
N ARG A 42 7.38 10.43 -2.38
CA ARG A 42 7.46 9.61 -1.17
C ARG A 42 8.89 9.21 -0.84
N GLU A 43 9.71 8.90 -1.85
CA GLU A 43 11.07 8.45 -1.64
C GLU A 43 12.10 9.57 -1.48
N ARG A 44 11.90 10.70 -2.16
CA ARG A 44 12.91 11.77 -2.29
C ARG A 44 12.57 13.04 -1.52
N ARG A 45 11.39 13.15 -0.93
CA ARG A 45 10.92 14.35 -0.24
C ARG A 45 10.34 13.97 1.12
N PRO A 46 11.19 13.70 2.14
CA PRO A 46 10.70 13.31 3.46
C PRO A 46 9.77 14.37 4.08
N ASP A 47 10.03 15.65 3.78
CA ASP A 47 9.19 16.79 4.14
C ASP A 47 7.77 16.69 3.55
N ALA A 48 7.66 16.25 2.29
CA ALA A 48 6.39 16.07 1.59
C ALA A 48 5.74 14.71 1.88
N ALA A 49 6.52 13.66 2.09
CA ALA A 49 6.03 12.32 2.41
C ALA A 49 5.23 12.29 3.74
N ALA A 50 5.57 13.18 4.68
CA ALA A 50 4.83 13.32 5.94
C ALA A 50 3.34 13.63 5.73
N GLY A 51 2.97 14.39 4.69
CA GLY A 51 1.56 14.72 4.42
C GLY A 51 0.72 13.57 3.85
N ILE A 52 1.33 12.44 3.48
CA ILE A 52 0.61 11.18 3.21
C ILE A 52 -0.12 10.71 4.48
N LEU A 53 0.52 10.87 5.63
CA LEU A 53 0.01 10.42 6.94
C LEU A 53 -0.64 11.55 7.74
N LEU A 54 -0.10 12.77 7.62
CA LEU A 54 -0.47 13.92 8.44
C LEU A 54 -1.36 14.89 7.66
N GLY A 55 -2.63 14.95 8.05
CA GLY A 55 -3.65 15.82 7.44
C GLY A 55 -3.21 17.28 7.18
N PRO A 56 -2.59 17.98 8.15
CA PRO A 56 -2.16 19.37 7.98
C PRO A 56 -1.11 19.60 6.89
N LEU A 57 -0.33 18.57 6.53
CA LEU A 57 0.74 18.67 5.52
C LEU A 57 0.28 18.23 4.12
N ARG A 58 -0.97 17.79 3.94
CA ARG A 58 -1.49 17.29 2.65
C ARG A 58 -1.31 18.30 1.52
N GLY A 59 -1.58 19.59 1.77
CA GLY A 59 -1.40 20.63 0.75
C GLY A 59 0.06 20.80 0.30
N HIS A 60 1.03 20.55 1.18
CA HIS A 60 2.45 20.54 0.78
C HIS A 60 2.79 19.32 -0.07
N SER A 61 2.30 18.13 0.31
CA SER A 61 2.47 16.91 -0.48
C SER A 61 1.93 17.08 -1.90
N GLU A 62 0.71 17.60 -2.05
CA GLU A 62 0.10 17.79 -3.37
C GLU A 62 0.91 18.75 -4.24
N ARG A 63 1.33 19.91 -3.71
CA ARG A 63 2.18 20.85 -4.47
C ARG A 63 3.49 20.23 -4.95
N VAL A 64 4.14 19.41 -4.10
CA VAL A 64 5.40 18.74 -4.47
C VAL A 64 5.15 17.65 -5.50
N ARG A 65 4.05 16.89 -5.38
CA ARG A 65 3.64 15.88 -6.35
C ARG A 65 3.35 16.52 -7.71
N GLU A 66 2.60 17.61 -7.76
CA GLU A 66 2.29 18.37 -8.98
C GLU A 66 3.56 18.91 -9.65
N ALA A 67 4.49 19.48 -8.87
CA ALA A 67 5.78 19.95 -9.39
C ALA A 67 6.64 18.81 -9.97
N LEU A 68 6.57 17.61 -9.39
CA LEU A 68 7.23 16.42 -9.94
C LEU A 68 6.52 15.92 -11.21
N ALA A 69 5.19 15.97 -11.25
CA ALA A 69 4.39 15.58 -12.41
C ALA A 69 4.65 16.46 -13.64
N ALA A 70 5.10 17.71 -13.44
CA ALA A 70 5.48 18.63 -14.52
C ALA A 70 6.78 18.23 -15.25
N ARG A 71 7.57 17.28 -14.72
CA ARG A 71 8.77 16.76 -15.40
C ARG A 71 8.41 15.97 -16.66
N SER A 72 9.40 15.74 -17.52
CA SER A 72 9.21 14.82 -18.64
C SER A 72 8.88 13.42 -18.09
N TYR A 73 7.92 12.74 -18.73
CA TYR A 73 7.46 11.44 -18.23
C TYR A 73 8.57 10.37 -18.21
N PRO A 74 9.45 10.26 -19.23
CA PRO A 74 10.56 9.30 -19.18
C PRO A 74 11.54 9.58 -18.04
N GLU A 75 11.83 10.86 -17.75
CA GLU A 75 12.67 11.25 -16.61
C GLU A 75 12.01 10.84 -15.30
N LEU A 76 10.71 11.12 -15.13
CA LEU A 76 9.95 10.77 -13.95
C LEU A 76 9.93 9.25 -13.70
N VAL A 77 9.70 8.45 -14.74
CA VAL A 77 9.77 6.99 -14.65
C VAL A 77 11.19 6.49 -14.38
N GLY A 78 12.21 7.15 -14.94
CA GLY A 78 13.61 6.92 -14.60
C GLY A 78 13.89 7.11 -13.11
N MET A 79 13.30 8.15 -12.49
CA MET A 79 13.39 8.38 -11.05
C MET A 79 12.66 7.29 -10.24
N VAL A 80 11.52 6.78 -10.71
CA VAL A 80 10.83 5.63 -10.08
C VAL A 80 11.71 4.39 -10.14
N ARG A 81 12.35 4.11 -11.28
CA ARG A 81 13.23 2.95 -11.46
C ARG A 81 14.46 2.99 -10.56
N ALA A 82 15.04 4.18 -10.36
CA ALA A 82 16.26 4.39 -9.60
C ALA A 82 15.95 4.85 -8.16
N ALA A 83 15.99 3.93 -7.22
CA ALA A 83 15.88 4.26 -5.80
C ALA A 83 17.06 5.15 -5.35
N PRO A 84 16.83 6.30 -4.70
CA PRO A 84 17.91 7.09 -4.09
C PRO A 84 18.59 6.30 -2.95
N TRP A 85 19.92 6.24 -2.96
CA TRP A 85 20.72 5.49 -1.98
C TRP A 85 20.56 6.02 -0.54
N TRP A 86 20.24 7.31 -0.39
CA TRP A 86 20.09 7.99 0.90
C TRP A 86 18.66 7.97 1.45
N SER A 87 17.67 7.47 0.69
CA SER A 87 16.29 7.58 1.13
C SER A 87 16.01 6.71 2.36
N PRO A 88 15.39 7.28 3.40
CA PRO A 88 15.00 6.54 4.60
C PRO A 88 14.08 5.36 4.29
N VAL A 89 13.20 5.50 3.29
CA VAL A 89 12.32 4.40 2.88
C VAL A 89 13.06 3.41 1.99
N SER A 90 14.01 3.84 1.13
CA SER A 90 14.79 2.92 0.28
C SER A 90 15.89 2.16 1.04
N ASN A 91 16.21 2.54 2.28
CA ASN A 91 17.17 1.87 3.14
C ASN A 91 16.66 0.47 3.56
N PRO A 92 17.40 -0.62 3.26
CA PRO A 92 17.03 -1.99 3.63
C PRO A 92 16.75 -2.21 5.13
N LEU A 93 17.35 -1.40 6.00
CA LEU A 93 17.22 -1.49 7.45
C LEU A 93 15.98 -0.77 8.00
N ALA A 94 15.44 0.20 7.25
CA ALA A 94 14.36 1.06 7.73
C ALA A 94 12.99 0.69 7.14
N ASP A 95 12.89 0.18 5.90
CA ASP A 95 11.56 -0.23 5.40
C ASP A 95 11.51 -1.14 4.15
N ALA A 96 12.25 -2.24 4.13
CA ALA A 96 12.09 -3.26 3.08
C ALA A 96 10.64 -3.85 3.04
N ALA A 97 9.90 -3.74 4.15
CA ALA A 97 8.57 -4.28 4.31
C ALA A 97 7.48 -3.42 3.67
N ALA A 98 7.41 -2.12 3.96
CA ALA A 98 6.39 -1.23 3.38
C ALA A 98 6.62 -0.99 1.89
N ASN A 99 7.89 -0.88 1.44
CA ASN A 99 8.18 -0.74 0.01
C ASN A 99 7.71 -1.94 -0.81
N THR A 100 7.74 -3.15 -0.24
CA THR A 100 7.22 -4.32 -0.95
C THR A 100 5.72 -4.19 -1.21
N LEU A 101 4.94 -3.73 -0.23
CA LEU A 101 3.52 -3.48 -0.43
C LEU A 101 3.27 -2.29 -1.35
N GLU A 102 3.98 -1.18 -1.16
CA GLU A 102 3.84 0.04 -1.97
C GLU A 102 4.01 -0.26 -3.47
N PHE A 103 5.14 -0.86 -3.85
CA PHE A 103 5.40 -1.16 -5.25
C PHE A 103 4.48 -2.25 -5.79
N PHE A 104 4.12 -3.26 -4.99
CA PHE A 104 3.18 -4.28 -5.42
C PHE A 104 1.78 -3.70 -5.67
N ILE A 105 1.26 -2.89 -4.75
CA ILE A 105 -0.07 -2.28 -4.82
C ILE A 105 -0.13 -1.36 -6.03
N HIS A 106 0.83 -0.44 -6.16
CA HIS A 106 0.80 0.53 -7.26
C HIS A 106 1.12 -0.10 -8.62
N HIS A 107 1.88 -1.19 -8.65
CA HIS A 107 1.98 -2.02 -9.86
C HIS A 107 0.61 -2.62 -10.23
N GLU A 108 -0.11 -3.20 -9.26
CA GLU A 108 -1.45 -3.71 -9.51
C GLU A 108 -2.48 -2.60 -9.81
N ASP A 109 -2.33 -1.40 -9.27
CA ASP A 109 -3.23 -0.26 -9.56
C ASP A 109 -3.13 0.17 -11.02
N VAL A 110 -1.92 0.22 -11.59
CA VAL A 110 -1.73 0.50 -13.02
C VAL A 110 -2.26 -0.67 -13.85
N ARG A 111 -1.86 -1.91 -13.52
CA ARG A 111 -2.28 -3.10 -14.26
C ARG A 111 -3.80 -3.23 -14.31
N ARG A 112 -4.48 -3.09 -13.19
CA ARG A 112 -5.95 -3.21 -13.07
C ARG A 112 -6.71 -2.00 -13.62
N GLY A 113 -6.04 -0.87 -13.78
CA GLY A 113 -6.57 0.29 -14.49
C GLY A 113 -6.64 0.08 -16.00
N GLN A 114 -5.89 -0.89 -16.57
CA GLN A 114 -5.86 -1.11 -18.01
C GLN A 114 -6.98 -2.05 -18.50
N PRO A 115 -7.47 -1.86 -19.74
CA PRO A 115 -8.38 -2.82 -20.36
C PRO A 115 -7.70 -4.19 -20.53
N GLY A 116 -8.48 -5.27 -20.38
CA GLY A 116 -7.99 -6.63 -20.58
C GLY A 116 -7.08 -7.16 -19.46
N TRP A 117 -7.00 -6.47 -18.32
CA TRP A 117 -6.26 -6.95 -17.16
C TRP A 117 -6.68 -8.37 -16.74
N ARG A 118 -5.68 -9.16 -16.35
CA ARG A 118 -5.88 -10.48 -15.75
C ARG A 118 -5.07 -10.60 -14.45
N PRO A 119 -5.60 -11.33 -13.44
CA PRO A 119 -4.82 -11.69 -12.27
C PRO A 119 -3.49 -12.32 -12.66
N ARG A 120 -2.41 -11.94 -12.00
CA ARG A 120 -1.10 -12.57 -12.21
C ARG A 120 -0.92 -13.72 -11.23
N GLU A 121 -0.26 -14.76 -11.70
CA GLU A 121 0.24 -15.80 -10.82
C GLU A 121 1.54 -15.32 -10.17
N LEU A 122 1.61 -15.46 -8.86
CA LEU A 122 2.77 -15.08 -8.06
C LEU A 122 3.39 -16.32 -7.46
N PRO A 123 4.73 -16.39 -7.32
CA PRO A 123 5.36 -17.43 -6.52
C PRO A 123 4.75 -17.48 -5.13
N ARG A 124 4.49 -18.68 -4.61
CA ARG A 124 3.86 -18.88 -3.30
C ARG A 124 4.56 -18.10 -2.19
N GLU A 125 5.89 -18.08 -2.21
CA GLU A 125 6.70 -17.32 -1.24
C GLU A 125 6.42 -15.81 -1.28
N GLN A 126 6.19 -15.25 -2.47
CA GLN A 126 5.82 -13.85 -2.64
C GLN A 126 4.42 -13.59 -2.10
N GLN A 127 3.46 -14.48 -2.37
CA GLN A 127 2.09 -14.39 -1.84
C GLN A 127 2.09 -14.45 -0.30
N GLU A 128 2.85 -15.36 0.31
CA GLU A 128 3.01 -15.45 1.76
C GLU A 128 3.67 -14.19 2.34
N ALA A 129 4.69 -13.66 1.66
CA ALA A 129 5.37 -12.43 2.03
C ALA A 129 4.42 -11.21 2.02
N LEU A 130 3.56 -11.10 1.01
CA LEU A 130 2.52 -10.07 0.91
C LEU A 130 1.47 -10.25 2.00
N TRP A 131 0.99 -11.48 2.21
CA TRP A 131 -0.01 -11.79 3.23
C TRP A 131 0.47 -11.44 4.64
N ARG A 132 1.70 -11.81 5.00
CA ARG A 132 2.29 -11.46 6.31
C ARG A 132 2.24 -9.95 6.56
N ARG A 133 2.55 -9.14 5.55
CA ARG A 133 2.58 -7.68 5.62
C ARG A 133 1.16 -7.09 5.67
N ALA A 134 0.28 -7.52 4.78
CA ALA A 134 -1.12 -7.09 4.72
C ALA A 134 -1.84 -7.29 6.06
N ARG A 135 -1.56 -8.40 6.77
CA ARG A 135 -2.10 -8.63 8.12
C ARG A 135 -1.66 -7.59 9.14
N GLY A 136 -0.40 -7.15 9.10
CA GLY A 136 0.12 -6.09 9.98
C GLY A 136 -0.59 -4.76 9.73
N THR A 137 -0.67 -4.35 8.47
CA THR A 137 -1.36 -3.12 8.04
C THR A 137 -2.83 -3.15 8.41
N ALA A 138 -3.53 -4.26 8.15
CA ALA A 138 -4.95 -4.39 8.44
C ALA A 138 -5.24 -4.34 9.95
N ARG A 139 -4.36 -4.90 10.80
CA ARG A 139 -4.51 -4.77 12.26
C ARG A 139 -4.48 -3.30 12.71
N LEU A 140 -3.59 -2.49 12.14
CA LEU A 140 -3.50 -1.06 12.45
C LEU A 140 -4.68 -0.27 11.87
N ALA A 141 -5.06 -0.52 10.62
CA ALA A 141 -6.16 0.16 9.96
C ALA A 141 -7.51 -0.11 10.64
N LEU A 142 -7.74 -1.35 11.07
CA LEU A 142 -9.01 -1.79 11.64
C LEU A 142 -9.11 -1.59 13.16
N ARG A 143 -8.06 -1.06 13.82
CA ARG A 143 -8.03 -0.91 15.29
C ARG A 143 -9.13 -0.02 15.88
N ARG A 144 -9.69 0.88 15.07
CA ARG A 144 -10.77 1.81 15.46
C ARG A 144 -12.16 1.31 15.04
N VAL A 145 -12.24 0.23 14.28
CA VAL A 145 -13.52 -0.36 13.85
C VAL A 145 -14.18 -1.02 15.05
N ARG A 146 -15.37 -0.55 15.43
CA ARG A 146 -16.15 -1.07 16.56
C ARG A 146 -16.98 -2.31 16.16
N ALA A 147 -16.38 -3.24 15.43
CA ALA A 147 -17.02 -4.48 14.98
C ALA A 147 -16.01 -5.63 14.97
N ALA A 148 -16.52 -6.86 15.07
CA ALA A 148 -15.70 -8.07 14.93
C ALA A 148 -15.33 -8.26 13.45
N VAL A 149 -14.11 -7.86 13.07
CA VAL A 149 -13.62 -8.05 11.70
C VAL A 149 -12.94 -9.42 11.57
N ARG A 150 -13.11 -10.07 10.42
CA ARG A 150 -12.38 -11.28 10.05
C ARG A 150 -11.62 -11.01 8.76
N ILE A 151 -10.32 -11.29 8.76
CA ILE A 151 -9.48 -11.20 7.57
C ILE A 151 -9.06 -12.63 7.21
N GLN A 152 -9.31 -13.02 5.96
CA GLN A 152 -9.01 -14.34 5.46
C GLN A 152 -8.38 -14.23 4.06
N ALA A 153 -7.33 -15.01 3.85
CA ALA A 153 -6.79 -15.31 2.54
C ALA A 153 -6.82 -16.85 2.38
N PRO A 154 -7.69 -17.40 1.51
CA PRO A 154 -7.76 -18.83 1.27
C PRO A 154 -6.37 -19.40 0.94
N GLY A 155 -5.99 -20.53 1.55
CA GLY A 155 -4.65 -21.12 1.40
C GLY A 155 -3.52 -20.47 2.23
N TYR A 156 -3.73 -19.27 2.79
CA TYR A 156 -2.70 -18.51 3.53
C TYR A 156 -3.07 -18.24 5.00
N GLY A 157 -4.33 -18.45 5.38
CA GLY A 157 -4.80 -18.46 6.76
C GLY A 157 -5.87 -17.42 7.08
N ARG A 158 -6.28 -17.40 8.36
CA ARG A 158 -7.40 -16.60 8.87
C ARG A 158 -7.04 -15.92 10.19
N ARG A 159 -7.47 -14.67 10.38
CA ARG A 159 -7.31 -13.92 11.65
C ARG A 159 -8.57 -13.12 11.98
N ARG A 160 -8.82 -12.97 13.28
CA ARG A 160 -9.69 -11.94 13.85
C ARG A 160 -8.77 -10.88 14.45
N PRO A 161 -8.64 -9.66 13.87
CA PRO A 161 -7.98 -8.56 14.57
C PRO A 161 -8.66 -8.40 15.93
N ALA A 162 -7.89 -8.15 16.99
CA ALA A 162 -8.49 -7.94 18.31
C ALA A 162 -9.55 -6.84 18.19
N ALA A 163 -10.81 -7.17 18.52
CA ALA A 163 -11.86 -6.19 18.56
C ALA A 163 -11.41 -5.07 19.51
N ALA A 164 -11.65 -3.81 19.15
CA ALA A 164 -11.71 -2.79 20.18
C ALA A 164 -12.76 -3.30 21.17
N ALA A 165 -12.34 -3.62 22.40
CA ALA A 165 -13.22 -4.18 23.41
C ALA A 165 -14.46 -3.30 23.47
N THR A 166 -15.58 -3.79 22.96
CA THR A 166 -16.87 -3.19 23.19
C THR A 166 -17.08 -3.37 24.69
N ARG A 167 -16.72 -2.34 25.46
CA ARG A 167 -17.18 -2.16 26.84
C ARG A 167 -18.70 -1.97 26.78
N TYR A 168 -19.43 -3.04 26.49
CA TYR A 168 -20.79 -3.16 27.00
C TYR A 168 -20.63 -3.71 28.40
N GLY A 169 -20.90 -2.83 29.38
CA GLY A 169 -20.89 -3.18 30.79
C GLY A 169 -21.84 -4.36 31.01
N TRP A 170 -21.27 -5.50 31.37
CA TRP A 170 -22.01 -6.66 31.84
C TRP A 170 -22.36 -6.39 33.31
N TRP A 171 -23.50 -5.70 33.54
CA TRP A 171 -24.13 -5.61 34.86
C TRP A 171 -25.34 -6.56 34.89
N GLY A 172 -25.23 -7.63 35.70
CA GLY A 172 -26.35 -8.44 36.21
C GLY A 172 -26.98 -9.41 35.20
N ARG A 173 -27.44 -10.61 35.55
CA ARG A 173 -27.61 -11.32 36.81
C ARG A 173 -27.53 -12.82 36.49
N ARG A 174 -27.04 -13.60 37.44
CA ARG A 174 -27.21 -15.07 37.45
C ARG A 174 -28.71 -15.34 37.49
N ALA A 175 -29.22 -16.13 36.55
CA ALA A 175 -30.48 -16.84 36.72
C ALA A 175 -30.17 -18.32 36.51
N SER A 176 -30.08 -19.03 37.63
CA SER A 176 -30.11 -20.49 37.68
C SER A 176 -31.47 -20.97 37.19
N TRP A 177 -31.50 -21.92 36.26
CA TRP A 177 -32.66 -22.76 36.04
C TRP A 177 -32.26 -24.20 36.32
N ARG A 178 -32.85 -24.75 37.39
CA ARG A 178 -32.85 -26.18 37.70
C ARG A 178 -33.85 -26.87 36.79
N SER A 179 -33.50 -28.08 36.41
CA SER A 179 -34.31 -29.10 35.73
C SER A 179 -35.52 -29.53 36.56
N SER A 180 -36.62 -29.82 35.88
CA SER A 180 -37.52 -30.94 36.15
C SER A 180 -38.13 -31.37 34.83
#